data_AF-A0A2N4XVB1-F1
#
_entry.id   AF-A0A2N4XVB1-F1
#
_cell.length_a   1.000
_cell.length_b   1.000
_cell.length_c   1.000
_cell.angle_alpha   90.00
_cell.angle_beta   90.00
_cell.angle_gamma   90.00
#
_symmetry.space_group_name_H-M   'P 1'
#
loop_
_entity.id
_entity.type
_entity.pdbx_description
1 polymer ?
#
loop_
_entity_poly.entity_id
_entity_poly.type
_entity_poly.pdbx_seq_one_letter_code
_entity_poly.pdbx_strand_id
1 'polypeptide(L)'
;MKYILIMLLLLVILITFILFGAHNNPILSFNYLLNQKEFRASTLLSLIFLSGFIIGWVTCGLFWLRTGLALVYAKREVKRLTQQQIAQAVNVTSTNCSNHSDGA
;
A
#
# COMPACT_ATOMS: atom_id res chain seq x y z
N MET A 1 -2.30 -4.87 8.51
CA MET A 1 -3.73 -4.60 8.78
C MET A 1 -4.14 -3.15 8.52
N LYS A 2 -3.44 -2.14 9.05
CA LYS A 2 -3.83 -0.72 8.92
C LYS A 2 -4.00 -0.23 7.47
N TYR A 3 -3.11 -0.63 6.56
CA TYR A 3 -3.20 -0.27 5.13
C TYR A 3 -4.31 -0.99 4.38
N ILE A 4 -4.60 -2.26 4.73
CA ILE A 4 -5.74 -3.02 4.18
C ILE A 4 -7.05 -2.34 4.60
N LEU A 5 -7.12 -1.87 5.85
CA LEU A 5 -8.28 -1.15 6.39
C LEU A 5 -8.46 0.22 5.72
N ILE A 6 -7.38 0.96 5.49
CA ILE A 6 -7.40 2.20 4.68
C ILE A 6 -7.88 1.93 3.24
N MET A 7 -7.39 0.87 2.60
CA MET A 7 -7.80 0.49 1.23
C MET A 7 -9.28 0.12 1.17
N LEU A 8 -9.76 -0.66 2.14
CA LEU A 8 -11.16 -1.02 2.24
C LEU A 8 -12.05 0.20 2.50
N LEU A 9 -11.62 1.11 3.38
CA LEU A 9 -12.34 2.36 3.64
C LEU A 9 -12.43 3.23 2.39
N LEU A 10 -11.32 3.40 1.65
CA LEU A 10 -11.33 4.10 0.36
C LEU A 10 -12.26 3.42 -0.65
N LEU A 11 -12.30 2.09 -0.69
CA LEU A 11 -13.17 1.34 -1.59
C LEU A 11 -14.66 1.56 -1.27
N VAL A 12 -15.02 1.60 0.01
CA VAL A 12 -16.39 1.89 0.44
C VAL A 12 -16.78 3.33 0.07
N ILE A 13 -15.90 4.30 0.34
CA ILE A 13 -16.12 5.71 -0.06
C ILE A 13 -16.25 5.83 -1.58
N LEU A 14 -15.47 5.04 -2.35
CA LEU A 14 -15.57 4.97 -3.81
C LEU A 14 -16.96 4.55 -4.29
N ILE A 15 -17.48 3.47 -3.72
CA ILE A 15 -18.82 2.97 -4.04
C ILE A 15 -19.89 4.00 -3.63
N THR A 16 -19.75 4.64 -2.47
CA THR A 16 -20.68 5.69 -2.02
C THR A 16 -20.72 6.86 -2.98
N PHE A 17 -19.58 7.33 -3.50
CA PHE A 17 -19.51 8.42 -4.48
C PHE A 17 -20.12 8.04 -5.83
N ILE A 18 -19.89 6.82 -6.32
CA ILE A 18 -20.52 6.31 -7.55
C ILE A 18 -22.04 6.28 -7.38
N LEU A 19 -22.52 5.78 -6.23
CA LEU A 19 -23.94 5.64 -5.94
C LEU A 19 -24.62 7.01 -5.73
N PHE A 20 -23.96 7.93 -5.02
CA PHE A 20 -24.41 9.31 -4.92
C PHE A 20 -24.46 9.96 -6.30
N GLY A 21 -23.41 9.83 -7.11
CA GLY A 21 -23.39 10.34 -8.49
C GLY A 21 -24.58 9.84 -9.32
N ALA A 22 -24.96 8.56 -9.18
CA ALA A 22 -26.10 7.97 -9.89
C ALA A 22 -27.47 8.49 -9.42
N HIS A 23 -27.58 8.99 -8.19
CA HIS A 23 -28.84 9.50 -7.60
C HIS A 23 -29.01 11.03 -7.72
N ASN A 24 -28.00 11.75 -8.25
CA ASN A 24 -28.07 13.20 -8.45
C ASN A 24 -28.76 13.55 -9.78
N ASN A 25 -30.10 13.54 -9.77
CA ASN A 25 -30.93 14.00 -10.91
C ASN A 25 -30.95 15.51 -11.23
N PRO A 26 -30.47 16.46 -10.39
CA PRO A 26 -30.47 17.89 -10.75
C PRO A 26 -29.45 18.23 -11.86
N ILE A 27 -29.94 18.89 -12.91
CA ILE A 27 -29.13 19.43 -14.02
C ILE A 27 -28.78 20.88 -13.65
N LEU A 28 -27.50 21.17 -13.40
CA LEU A 28 -27.02 22.54 -13.22
C LEU A 28 -26.80 23.13 -14.61
N SER A 29 -27.75 23.95 -15.08
CA SER A 29 -27.65 24.65 -16.36
C SER A 29 -26.57 25.74 -16.26
N PHE A 30 -25.35 25.39 -16.66
CA PHE A 30 -24.27 26.35 -16.79
C PHE A 30 -24.28 26.94 -18.19
N ASN A 31 -24.96 28.09 -18.33
CA ASN A 31 -24.94 28.89 -19.54
C ASN A 31 -23.60 29.62 -19.66
N TYR A 32 -22.57 28.94 -20.14
CA TYR A 32 -21.28 29.55 -20.46
C TYR A 32 -21.32 30.13 -21.88
N LEU A 33 -21.98 31.29 -22.02
CA LEU A 33 -21.82 32.40 -23.01
C LEU A 33 -21.47 32.13 -24.49
N LEU A 34 -21.34 30.89 -24.94
CA LEU A 34 -20.95 30.44 -26.28
C LEU A 34 -21.70 29.16 -26.70
N ASN A 35 -22.20 28.33 -25.76
CA ASN A 35 -23.16 27.24 -26.03
C ASN A 35 -23.75 26.69 -24.71
N GLN A 36 -25.07 26.44 -24.62
CA GLN A 36 -25.69 25.77 -23.48
C GLN A 36 -25.25 24.30 -23.43
N LYS A 37 -24.29 23.97 -22.56
CA LYS A 37 -23.89 22.59 -22.31
C LYS A 37 -24.44 22.15 -20.96
N GLU A 38 -25.49 21.35 -20.99
CA GLU A 38 -26.10 20.76 -19.80
C GLU A 38 -25.14 19.72 -19.18
N PHE A 39 -24.37 20.13 -18.18
CA PHE A 39 -23.57 19.20 -17.40
C PHE A 39 -24.35 18.76 -16.15
N ARG A 40 -24.55 17.45 -16.02
CA ARG A 40 -25.13 16.87 -14.80
C ARG A 40 -24.15 17.04 -13.65
N ALA A 41 -24.67 17.36 -12.46
CA ALA A 41 -23.86 17.43 -11.22
C ALA A 41 -23.05 16.13 -11.01
N SER A 42 -23.64 15.00 -11.39
CA SER A 42 -23.03 13.67 -11.41
C SER A 42 -21.74 13.59 -12.22
N THR A 43 -21.65 14.28 -13.37
CA THR A 43 -20.48 14.21 -14.25
C THR A 43 -19.31 15.00 -13.68
N LEU A 44 -19.57 16.19 -13.13
CA LEU A 44 -18.53 16.98 -12.44
C LEU A 44 -17.98 16.22 -11.22
N LEU A 45 -18.88 15.65 -10.42
CA LEU A 45 -18.51 14.87 -9.24
C LEU A 45 -17.71 13.62 -9.64
N SER A 46 -18.15 12.91 -10.67
CA SER A 46 -17.45 11.73 -11.19
C SER A 46 -16.04 12.04 -11.70
N LEU A 47 -15.83 13.17 -12.38
CA LEU A 47 -14.52 13.59 -12.87
C LEU A 47 -13.55 13.93 -11.75
N ILE A 48 -13.98 14.76 -10.79
CA ILE A 48 -13.14 15.11 -9.62
C ILE A 48 -12.81 13.85 -8.83
N PHE A 49 -13.80 12.97 -8.65
CA PHE A 49 -13.61 11.74 -7.91
C PHE A 49 -12.68 10.76 -8.61
N LEU A 50 -12.83 10.57 -9.93
CA LEU A 50 -11.95 9.76 -10.74
C LEU A 50 -10.52 10.30 -10.70
N SER A 51 -10.34 11.62 -10.78
CA SER A 51 -9.01 12.24 -10.67
C SER A 51 -8.37 11.98 -9.31
N GLY A 52 -9.13 12.13 -8.22
CA GLY A 52 -8.67 11.83 -6.86
C GLY A 52 -8.36 10.34 -6.69
N PHE A 53 -9.17 9.46 -7.28
CA PHE A 53 -8.93 8.02 -7.27
C PHE A 53 -7.66 7.64 -8.01
N ILE A 54 -7.40 8.20 -9.20
CA ILE A 54 -6.17 7.94 -9.96
C ILE A 54 -4.94 8.34 -9.12
N ILE A 55 -4.97 9.53 -8.50
CA ILE A 55 -3.87 10.01 -7.64
C ILE A 55 -3.70 9.09 -6.42
N GLY A 56 -4.80 8.72 -5.76
CA GLY A 56 -4.79 7.81 -4.62
C GLY A 56 -4.30 6.40 -4.99
N TRP A 57 -4.70 5.88 -6.14
CA TRP A 57 -4.31 4.59 -6.68
C TRP A 57 -2.81 4.54 -6.96
N VAL A 58 -2.29 5.55 -7.64
CA VAL A 58 -0.86 5.66 -7.95
C VAL A 58 -0.04 5.77 -6.66
N THR A 59 -0.47 6.64 -5.73
CA THR A 59 0.22 6.85 -4.46
C THR A 59 0.20 5.59 -3.58
N CYS A 60 -0.96 4.91 -3.49
CA CYS A 60 -1.11 3.69 -2.71
C CYS A 60 -0.35 2.51 -3.36
N GLY A 61 -0.41 2.36 -4.68
CA GLY A 61 0.28 1.28 -5.39
C GLY A 61 1.80 1.39 -5.26
N LEU A 62 2.33 2.61 -5.41
CA LEU A 62 3.76 2.87 -5.24
C LEU A 62 4.21 2.63 -3.80
N PHE A 63 3.42 3.09 -2.82
CA PHE A 63 3.72 2.89 -1.41
C PHE A 63 3.64 1.41 -0.99
N TRP A 64 2.66 0.67 -1.49
CA TRP A 64 2.53 -0.77 -1.25
C TRP A 64 3.73 -1.54 -1.81
N LEU A 65 4.12 -1.25 -3.05
CA LEU A 65 5.27 -1.88 -3.69
C LEU A 65 6.57 -1.58 -2.93
N ARG A 66 6.78 -0.31 -2.55
CA ARG A 66 7.96 0.09 -1.77
C ARG A 66 8.01 -0.56 -0.39
N THR A 67 6.87 -0.63 0.30
CA THR A 67 6.78 -1.24 1.63
C THR A 67 6.98 -2.76 1.57
N GLY A 68 6.41 -3.42 0.56
CA GLY A 68 6.64 -4.84 0.31
C GLY A 68 8.10 -5.15 0.01
N LEU A 69 8.75 -4.32 -0.82
CA LEU A 69 10.18 -4.43 -1.11
C LEU A 69 11.02 -4.24 0.16
N ALA A 70 10.75 -3.21 0.95
CA ALA A 70 11.48 -2.95 2.21
C ALA A 70 11.44 -4.16 3.18
N LEU A 71 10.30 -4.86 3.26
CA LEU A 71 10.18 -6.07 4.08
C LEU A 71 11.00 -7.24 3.53
N VAL A 72 11.09 -7.39 2.20
CA VAL A 72 11.89 -8.43 1.56
C VAL A 72 13.38 -8.16 1.74
N TYR A 73 13.81 -6.92 1.59
CA TYR A 73 15.21 -6.52 1.82
C TYR A 73 15.60 -6.69 3.29
N ALA A 74 14.78 -6.21 4.24
CA ALA A 74 15.04 -6.37 5.66
C ALA A 74 15.09 -7.86 6.09
N LYS A 75 14.22 -8.71 5.54
CA LYS A 75 14.27 -10.16 5.80
C LYS A 75 15.58 -10.82 5.35
N ARG A 76 16.19 -10.34 4.27
CA ARG A 76 17.45 -10.92 3.75
C ARG A 76 18.64 -10.57 4.64
N GLU A 77 18.67 -9.37 5.19
CA GLU A 77 19.72 -8.93 6.09
C GLU A 77 19.67 -9.64 7.44
N VAL A 78 18.45 -9.79 8.01
CA VAL A 78 18.23 -10.57 9.24
C VAL A 78 18.68 -12.02 9.05
N LYS A 79 18.38 -12.65 7.90
CA LYS A 79 18.85 -14.03 7.64
C LYS A 79 20.37 -14.16 7.69
N ARG A 80 21.14 -13.21 7.14
CA ARG A 80 22.61 -13.26 7.18
C ARG A 80 23.14 -13.15 8.61
N LEU A 81 22.61 -12.21 9.39
CA LEU A 81 23.04 -12.00 10.77
C LEU A 81 22.70 -13.19 11.66
N THR A 82 21.49 -13.74 11.53
CA THR A 82 21.10 -14.97 12.25
C THR A 82 22.00 -16.15 11.86
N GLN A 83 22.33 -16.31 10.58
CA GLN A 83 23.15 -17.42 10.12
C GLN A 83 24.63 -17.29 10.53
N GLN A 84 25.16 -16.07 10.63
CA GLN A 84 26.49 -15.80 11.19
C GLN A 84 26.54 -16.03 12.70
N GLN A 85 25.50 -15.64 13.45
CA GLN A 85 25.41 -15.96 14.89
C GLN A 85 25.33 -17.46 15.14
N ILE A 86 24.55 -18.20 14.33
CA ILE A 86 24.47 -19.66 14.44
C ILE A 86 25.82 -20.30 14.09
N ALA A 87 26.50 -19.85 13.03
CA ALA A 87 27.82 -20.36 12.67
C ALA A 87 28.90 -20.05 13.73
N GLN A 88 28.86 -18.86 14.35
CA GLN A 88 29.75 -18.52 15.46
C GLN A 88 29.46 -19.35 16.72
N ALA A 89 28.18 -19.54 17.06
CA ALA A 89 27.79 -20.36 18.21
C ALA A 89 28.21 -21.84 18.02
N VAL A 90 28.11 -22.37 16.80
CA VAL A 90 28.57 -23.73 16.46
C VAL A 90 30.09 -23.83 16.56
N ASN A 91 30.84 -22.86 16.01
CA ASN A 91 32.31 -22.87 16.09
C ASN A 91 32.81 -22.80 17.55
N VAL A 92 32.24 -21.93 18.38
CA VAL A 92 32.62 -21.81 19.81
C VAL A 92 32.34 -23.11 20.58
N THR A 93 31.23 -23.79 20.27
CA THR A 93 30.89 -25.08 20.90
C THR A 93 31.86 -26.19 20.46
N SER A 94 32.22 -26.25 19.17
CA SER A 94 33.18 -27.24 18.67
C SER A 94 34.59 -27.03 19.20
N THR A 95 35.06 -25.79 19.37
CA THR A 95 36.39 -25.51 19.97
C THR A 95 36.43 -25.83 21.47
N ASN A 96 35.30 -25.70 22.18
CA ASN A 96 35.25 -26.04 23.60
C ASN A 96 35.19 -27.55 23.84
N CYS A 97 34.58 -28.32 22.93
CA CYS A 97 34.58 -29.79 23.00
C CYS A 97 35.95 -30.41 22.65
N SER A 98 36.74 -29.81 21.74
CA SER A 98 38.09 -30.31 21.42
C SER A 98 39.07 -30.10 22.58
N ASN A 99 38.96 -28.98 23.30
CA ASN A 99 39.86 -28.68 24.42
C ASN A 99 39.58 -29.53 25.66
N HIS A 100 38.39 -30.15 25.77
CA HIS A 100 38.06 -31.04 26.88
C HIS A 100 38.56 -32.48 26.67
N SER A 101 38.78 -32.91 25.42
CA SER A 101 39.29 -34.26 25.10
C SER A 101 40.81 -34.41 25.17
N ASP A 102 41.57 -33.31 25.07
CA ASP A 102 43.06 -33.33 25.10
C ASP A 102 43.66 -33.14 26.50
N GLY A 103 42.82 -32.94 27.53
CA GLY A 103 43.23 -32.66 28.91
C GLY A 103 43.01 -33.80 29.91
N ALA A 104 42.72 -35.02 29.45
CA ALA A 104 42.48 -36.21 30.29
C ALA A 104 43.56 -37.28 30.12
#